data_AF-A0A3F2V1Y3-F1
#
_entry.id   AF-A0A3F2V1Y3-F1
#
_cell.length_a   1.000
_cell.length_b   1.000
_cell.length_c   1.000
_cell.angle_alpha   90.00
_cell.angle_beta   90.00
_cell.angle_gamma   90.00
#
_symmetry.space_group_name_H-M   'P 1'
#
loop_
_entity.id
_entity.type
_entity.pdbx_description
1 polymer ?
#
loop_
_entity_poly.entity_id
_entity_poly.type
_entity_poly.pdbx_seq_one_letter_code
_entity_poly.pdbx_strand_id
1 'polypeptide(L)'
;MLQEQIQELTQYYPGLSERGQSKFGVTLSGPVAFEASFGNNEISDVFDVEMFIPHEFPDAHPVVWEAGCRITQDFTHVNIDRSFCLAVPLDISEVLSDDPSLLGFVDKLLVPYLYSYCHWEKFKEMPFGERSHGAKGYLEYYLDLFGSKDKFSVLRGVAALLTNGYSPHEKCACGSGKKTLRCHSDESKKIARSPFKARIISEIKCIVDSLWG
;
A
#
# COMPACT_ATOMS: atom_id res chain seq x y z
N MET A 1 13.67 -17.48 -7.42
CA MET A 1 13.50 -17.88 -6.00
C MET A 1 13.77 -16.69 -5.11
N LEU A 2 13.21 -16.61 -3.88
CA LEU A 2 13.38 -15.44 -3.00
C LEU A 2 14.86 -15.03 -2.81
N GLN A 3 15.76 -15.99 -2.65
CA GLN A 3 17.19 -15.72 -2.48
C GLN A 3 17.81 -14.98 -3.69
N GLU A 4 17.38 -15.29 -4.91
CA GLU A 4 17.86 -14.61 -6.12
C GLU A 4 17.41 -13.15 -6.13
N GLN A 5 16.16 -12.88 -5.71
CA GLN A 5 15.67 -11.50 -5.59
C GLN A 5 16.40 -10.73 -4.49
N ILE A 6 16.76 -11.38 -3.37
CA ILE A 6 17.57 -10.77 -2.32
C ILE A 6 18.97 -10.45 -2.84
N GLN A 7 19.57 -11.36 -3.60
CA GLN A 7 20.89 -11.14 -4.20
C GLN A 7 20.85 -9.97 -5.19
N GLU A 8 19.84 -9.91 -6.05
CA GLU A 8 19.62 -8.82 -6.99
C GLU A 8 19.42 -7.49 -6.24
N LEU A 9 18.56 -7.47 -5.22
CA LEU A 9 18.31 -6.30 -4.40
C LEU A 9 19.58 -5.78 -3.73
N THR A 10 20.38 -6.66 -3.14
CA THR A 10 21.63 -6.30 -2.46
C THR A 10 22.76 -5.94 -3.42
N GLN A 11 22.68 -6.35 -4.69
CA GLN A 11 23.59 -5.82 -5.73
C GLN A 11 23.24 -4.38 -6.10
N TYR A 12 21.94 -4.05 -6.19
CA TYR A 12 21.49 -2.70 -6.52
C TYR A 12 21.61 -1.74 -5.32
N TYR A 13 21.28 -2.21 -4.12
CA TYR A 13 21.40 -1.50 -2.86
C TYR A 13 22.47 -2.17 -1.97
N PRO A 14 23.77 -1.95 -2.24
CA PRO A 14 24.88 -2.65 -1.56
C PRO A 14 25.02 -2.34 -0.07
N GLY A 15 24.30 -1.33 0.43
CA GLY A 15 24.17 -1.06 1.86
C GLY A 15 23.31 -2.09 2.60
N LEU A 16 22.34 -2.70 1.92
CA LEU A 16 21.48 -3.72 2.50
C LEU A 16 22.25 -5.03 2.69
N SER A 17 22.08 -5.62 3.86
CA SER A 17 22.70 -6.90 4.21
C SER A 17 21.73 -7.78 4.97
N GLU A 18 21.80 -9.09 4.75
CA GLU A 18 21.02 -10.04 5.52
C GLU A 18 21.47 -10.04 6.99
N ARG A 19 20.51 -9.82 7.90
CA ARG A 19 20.73 -9.80 9.35
C ARG A 19 20.24 -11.06 10.03
N GLY A 20 19.26 -11.74 9.44
CA GLY A 20 18.74 -12.96 9.99
C GLY A 20 17.72 -13.62 9.09
N GLN A 21 17.51 -14.90 9.35
CA GLN A 21 16.51 -15.71 8.68
C GLN A 21 15.68 -16.43 9.74
N SER A 22 14.39 -16.52 9.49
CA SER A 22 13.45 -17.29 10.31
C SER A 22 12.68 -18.28 9.42
N LYS A 23 11.87 -19.12 10.06
CA LYS A 23 10.92 -19.98 9.34
C LYS A 23 9.85 -19.21 8.56
N PHE A 24 9.72 -17.90 8.78
CA PHE A 24 8.70 -17.04 8.17
C PHE A 24 9.25 -16.12 7.08
N GLY A 25 10.57 -15.88 7.05
CA GLY A 25 11.16 -14.95 6.10
C GLY A 25 12.59 -14.59 6.40
N VAL A 26 13.10 -13.60 5.66
CA VAL A 26 14.46 -13.07 5.75
C VAL A 26 14.40 -11.60 6.18
N THR A 27 15.31 -11.18 7.06
CA THR A 27 15.46 -9.78 7.46
C THR A 27 16.70 -9.19 6.82
N LEU A 28 16.54 -8.10 6.07
CA LEU A 28 17.62 -7.27 5.56
C LEU A 28 17.70 -5.97 6.38
N SER A 29 18.90 -5.42 6.55
CA SER A 29 19.07 -4.10 7.14
C SER A 29 20.29 -3.39 6.58
N GLY A 30 20.19 -2.06 6.51
CA GLY A 30 21.24 -1.17 6.08
C GLY A 30 20.70 0.06 5.36
N PRO A 31 21.58 0.90 4.81
CA PRO A 31 21.17 2.11 4.14
C PRO A 31 20.55 1.83 2.76
N VAL A 32 19.44 2.52 2.50
CA VAL A 32 18.82 2.67 1.18
C VAL A 32 19.06 4.11 0.73
N ALA A 33 19.99 4.29 -0.20
CA ALA A 33 20.23 5.56 -0.85
C ALA A 33 19.34 5.68 -2.09
N PHE A 34 18.74 6.84 -2.31
CA PHE A 34 17.87 7.07 -3.45
C PHE A 34 18.05 8.47 -4.03
N GLU A 35 17.58 8.61 -5.27
CA GLU A 35 17.37 9.87 -5.95
C GLU A 35 16.00 9.78 -6.62
N ALA A 36 15.12 10.73 -6.31
CA ALA A 36 13.76 10.75 -6.84
C ALA A 36 13.32 12.19 -7.10
N SER A 37 12.38 12.34 -8.04
CA SER A 37 11.83 13.64 -8.40
C SER A 37 10.31 13.60 -8.51
N PHE A 38 9.68 14.70 -8.10
CA PHE A 38 8.27 14.96 -8.34
C PHE A 38 8.06 16.42 -8.73
N GLY A 39 7.48 16.65 -9.91
CA GLY A 39 7.40 17.99 -10.49
C GLY A 39 8.80 18.57 -10.72
N ASN A 40 9.10 19.70 -10.08
CA ASN A 40 10.41 20.36 -10.14
C ASN A 40 11.28 20.11 -8.89
N ASN A 41 10.84 19.23 -7.98
CA ASN A 41 11.54 18.93 -6.75
C ASN A 41 12.32 17.64 -6.93
N GLU A 42 13.65 17.75 -6.96
CA GLU A 42 14.57 16.62 -6.94
C GLU A 42 15.15 16.49 -5.52
N ILE A 43 15.13 15.28 -4.98
CA ILE A 43 15.65 14.96 -3.67
C ILE A 43 16.50 13.70 -3.79
N SER A 44 17.72 13.78 -3.28
CA SER A 44 18.57 12.62 -3.02
C SER A 44 18.80 12.51 -1.52
N ASP A 45 18.69 11.30 -1.01
CA ASP A 45 18.85 11.04 0.41
C ASP A 45 19.20 9.58 0.72
N VAL A 46 19.49 9.29 1.99
CA VAL A 46 19.77 7.95 2.50
C VAL A 46 19.09 7.70 3.85
N PHE A 47 18.50 6.52 3.99
CA PHE A 47 17.84 6.07 5.22
C PHE A 47 18.32 4.67 5.60
N ASP A 48 18.69 4.49 6.86
CA ASP A 48 18.87 3.16 7.43
C ASP A 48 17.51 2.54 7.71
N VAL A 49 17.28 1.37 7.11
CA VAL A 49 16.03 0.62 7.25
C VAL A 49 16.29 -0.80 7.77
N GLU A 50 15.26 -1.37 8.35
CA GLU A 50 15.14 -2.82 8.56
C GLU A 50 13.93 -3.31 7.76
N MET A 51 14.12 -4.37 6.96
CA MET A 51 13.09 -4.91 6.09
C MET A 51 12.94 -6.41 6.34
N PHE A 52 11.75 -6.83 6.75
CA PHE A 52 11.37 -8.23 6.82
C PHE A 52 10.65 -8.65 5.53
N ILE A 53 11.15 -9.71 4.89
CA ILE A 53 10.63 -10.25 3.64
C ILE A 53 10.06 -11.65 3.90
N PRO A 54 8.74 -11.84 3.82
CA PRO A 54 8.12 -13.15 3.99
C PRO A 54 8.56 -14.17 2.93
N HIS A 55 8.61 -15.46 3.28
CA HIS A 55 8.86 -16.53 2.30
C HIS A 55 7.74 -16.64 1.25
N GLU A 56 6.56 -16.15 1.57
CA GLU A 56 5.38 -16.09 0.71
C GLU A 56 5.37 -14.86 -0.22
N PHE A 57 6.43 -14.06 -0.27
CA PHE A 57 6.56 -12.99 -1.26
C PHE A 57 6.39 -13.54 -2.70
N PRO A 58 5.62 -12.87 -3.58
CA PRO A 58 4.99 -11.54 -3.43
C PRO A 58 3.58 -11.54 -2.81
N ASP A 59 2.99 -12.70 -2.51
CA ASP A 59 1.62 -12.80 -1.97
C ASP A 59 1.52 -12.22 -0.54
N ALA A 60 2.61 -12.30 0.22
CA ALA A 60 2.79 -11.57 1.47
C ALA A 60 3.80 -10.43 1.28
N HIS A 61 3.44 -9.23 1.73
CA HIS A 61 4.23 -8.03 1.48
C HIS A 61 5.41 -7.91 2.46
N PRO A 62 6.56 -7.38 2.00
CA PRO A 62 7.62 -6.98 2.91
C PRO A 62 7.13 -5.89 3.87
N VAL A 63 7.68 -5.90 5.08
CA VAL A 63 7.42 -4.89 6.12
C VAL A 63 8.72 -4.16 6.40
N VAL A 64 8.66 -2.83 6.46
CA VAL A 64 9.85 -1.98 6.61
C VAL A 64 9.71 -1.11 7.85
N TRP A 65 10.78 -1.00 8.60
CA TRP A 65 10.93 -0.09 9.74
C TRP A 65 12.10 0.84 9.51
N GLU A 66 12.03 2.00 10.16
CA GLU A 66 13.19 2.83 10.31
C GLU A 66 14.20 2.21 11.29
N ALA A 67 15.49 2.27 10.92
CA ALA A 67 16.60 1.89 11.79
C ALA A 67 17.54 3.06 12.16
N GLY A 68 17.40 4.24 11.53
CA GLY A 68 18.31 5.38 11.67
C GLY A 68 17.85 6.54 12.58
N CYS A 69 16.64 6.49 13.13
CA CYS A 69 16.04 7.58 13.95
C CYS A 69 16.01 8.96 13.26
N ARG A 70 15.82 8.99 11.94
CA ARG A 70 15.71 10.20 11.12
C ARG A 70 14.27 10.67 10.95
N ILE A 71 13.32 9.76 10.76
CA ILE A 71 11.90 10.03 10.59
C ILE A 71 11.33 10.51 11.92
N THR A 72 10.92 11.77 11.90
CA THR A 72 10.40 12.46 13.08
C THR A 72 9.01 11.97 13.47
N GLN A 73 8.67 12.08 14.76
CA GLN A 73 7.40 11.56 15.30
C GLN A 73 6.15 12.29 14.79
N ASP A 74 6.32 13.51 14.27
CA ASP A 74 5.25 14.30 13.65
C ASP A 74 4.93 13.85 12.22
N PHE A 75 5.73 12.94 11.64
CA PHE A 75 5.38 12.27 10.39
C PHE A 75 4.35 11.16 10.65
N THR A 76 3.13 11.37 10.17
CA THR A 76 1.99 10.50 10.54
C THR A 76 1.95 9.17 9.80
N HIS A 77 2.71 9.00 8.70
CA HIS A 77 2.72 7.79 7.87
C HIS A 77 3.51 6.59 8.44
N VAL A 78 3.40 6.40 9.76
CA VAL A 78 3.97 5.26 10.49
C VAL A 78 2.82 4.48 11.16
N ASN A 79 2.79 3.17 10.99
CA ASN A 79 1.80 2.28 11.60
C ASN A 79 1.99 2.18 13.11
N ILE A 80 1.01 1.60 13.81
CA ILE A 80 1.02 1.42 15.28
C ILE A 80 2.25 0.61 15.74
N ASP A 81 2.65 -0.39 14.95
CA ASP A 81 3.82 -1.26 15.20
C ASP A 81 5.14 -0.63 14.72
N ARG A 82 5.14 0.67 14.41
CA ARG A 82 6.27 1.45 13.88
C ARG A 82 6.72 1.09 12.47
N SER A 83 6.04 0.17 11.78
CA SER A 83 6.33 -0.08 10.36
C SER A 83 5.88 1.08 9.49
N PHE A 84 6.49 1.24 8.33
CA PHE A 84 6.11 2.26 7.36
C PHE A 84 4.73 1.98 6.76
N CYS A 85 3.90 3.03 6.70
CA CYS A 85 2.63 2.99 5.98
C CYS A 85 2.89 3.31 4.50
N LEU A 86 3.45 2.34 3.77
CA LEU A 86 3.88 2.54 2.37
C LEU A 86 2.72 2.84 1.44
N ALA A 87 1.60 2.11 1.57
CA ALA A 87 0.33 2.35 0.91
C ALA A 87 -0.77 1.52 1.60
N VAL A 88 -2.02 1.64 1.13
CA VAL A 88 -3.05 0.67 1.52
C VAL A 88 -2.67 -0.72 0.97
N PRO A 89 -2.97 -1.82 1.68
CA PRO A 89 -2.53 -3.15 1.27
C PRO A 89 -2.93 -3.52 -0.16
N LEU A 90 -4.15 -3.17 -0.60
CA LEU A 90 -4.57 -3.42 -1.98
C LEU A 90 -3.67 -2.71 -3.02
N ASP A 91 -3.24 -1.47 -2.77
CA ASP A 91 -2.33 -0.73 -3.66
C ASP A 91 -0.95 -1.41 -3.72
N ILE A 92 -0.45 -1.91 -2.59
CA ILE A 92 0.80 -2.70 -2.55
C ILE A 92 0.65 -3.97 -3.40
N SER A 93 -0.47 -4.68 -3.26
CA SER A 93 -0.73 -5.89 -4.03
C SER A 93 -0.85 -5.62 -5.53
N GLU A 94 -1.39 -4.46 -5.93
CA GLU A 94 -1.45 -4.05 -7.34
C GLU A 94 -0.07 -3.76 -7.91
N VAL A 95 0.76 -3.01 -7.18
CA VAL A 95 2.15 -2.74 -7.57
C VAL A 95 2.94 -4.04 -7.74
N LEU A 96 2.79 -4.98 -6.81
CA LEU A 96 3.48 -6.28 -6.86
C LEU A 96 2.88 -7.25 -7.89
N SER A 97 1.62 -7.07 -8.30
CA SER A 97 1.04 -7.83 -9.40
C SER A 97 1.62 -7.41 -10.75
N ASP A 98 1.96 -6.14 -10.91
CA ASP A 98 2.58 -5.60 -12.12
C ASP A 98 4.09 -5.88 -12.15
N ASP A 99 4.75 -5.87 -10.98
CA ASP A 99 6.18 -6.11 -10.83
C ASP A 99 6.49 -6.89 -9.54
N PRO A 100 6.46 -8.24 -9.59
CA PRO A 100 6.60 -9.12 -8.43
C PRO A 100 8.06 -9.31 -8.01
N SER A 101 8.84 -8.23 -7.97
CA SER A 101 10.25 -8.23 -7.59
C SER A 101 10.51 -7.39 -6.34
N LEU A 102 11.53 -7.76 -5.55
CA LEU A 102 11.96 -6.93 -4.42
C LEU A 102 12.49 -5.56 -4.86
N LEU A 103 13.11 -5.46 -6.03
CA LEU A 103 13.46 -4.17 -6.62
C LEU A 103 12.21 -3.35 -6.92
N GLY A 104 11.20 -3.94 -7.55
CA GLY A 104 9.91 -3.31 -7.80
C GLY A 104 9.24 -2.82 -6.51
N PHE A 105 9.29 -3.63 -5.44
CA PHE A 105 8.83 -3.21 -4.11
C PHE A 105 9.59 -1.97 -3.61
N VAL A 106 10.92 -2.00 -3.65
CA VAL A 106 11.73 -0.88 -3.14
C VAL A 106 11.52 0.38 -3.98
N ASP A 107 11.62 0.27 -5.29
CA ASP A 107 11.59 1.43 -6.19
C ASP A 107 10.20 2.05 -6.32
N LYS A 108 9.13 1.26 -6.22
CA LYS A 108 7.75 1.75 -6.41
C LYS A 108 6.98 1.99 -5.11
N LEU A 109 7.48 1.52 -3.97
CA LEU A 109 6.81 1.70 -2.67
C LEU A 109 7.74 2.33 -1.62
N LEU A 110 8.91 1.74 -1.36
CA LEU A 110 9.80 2.25 -0.31
C LEU A 110 10.44 3.59 -0.68
N VAL A 111 11.03 3.73 -1.86
CA VAL A 111 11.66 4.98 -2.32
C VAL A 111 10.64 6.13 -2.40
N PRO A 112 9.44 5.96 -2.98
CA PRO A 112 8.41 7.00 -2.96
C PRO A 112 7.98 7.41 -1.54
N TYR A 113 7.93 6.45 -0.60
CA TYR A 113 7.66 6.75 0.80
C TYR A 113 8.77 7.61 1.43
N LEU A 114 10.04 7.22 1.26
CA LEU A 114 11.19 7.97 1.79
C LEU A 114 11.28 9.37 1.17
N TYR A 115 11.05 9.47 -0.15
CA TYR A 115 10.94 10.74 -0.85
C TYR A 115 9.81 11.61 -0.27
N SER A 116 8.65 11.01 0.00
CA SER A 116 7.50 11.74 0.57
C SER A 116 7.83 12.31 1.95
N TYR A 117 8.56 11.56 2.77
CA TYR A 117 9.06 12.06 4.04
C TYR A 117 10.00 13.26 3.85
N CYS A 118 11.01 13.17 2.98
CA CYS A 118 11.94 14.29 2.72
C CYS A 118 11.22 15.52 2.15
N HIS A 119 10.25 15.30 1.25
CA HIS A 119 9.44 16.38 0.68
C HIS A 119 8.60 17.06 1.75
N TRP A 120 7.92 16.29 2.60
CA TRP A 120 7.16 16.82 3.73
C TRP A 120 8.07 17.50 4.76
N GLU A 121 9.26 16.98 5.04
CA GLU A 121 10.22 17.60 5.94
C GLU A 121 10.59 19.02 5.45
N LYS A 122 10.86 19.14 4.15
CA LYS A 122 11.30 20.38 3.49
C LYS A 122 10.19 21.38 3.23
N PHE A 123 9.02 20.93 2.79
CA PHE A 123 7.93 21.78 2.30
C PHE A 123 6.67 21.75 3.17
N LYS A 124 6.59 20.82 4.13
CA LYS A 124 5.40 20.58 4.99
C LYS A 124 4.15 20.23 4.19
N GLU A 125 4.34 19.61 3.03
CA GLU A 125 3.30 19.13 2.13
C GLU A 125 3.68 17.76 1.57
N MET A 126 2.71 16.85 1.45
CA MET A 126 2.91 15.54 0.85
C MET A 126 2.84 15.62 -0.69
N PRO A 127 3.81 15.05 -1.42
CA PRO A 127 3.88 15.22 -2.88
C PRO A 127 2.74 14.52 -3.63
N PHE A 128 2.18 13.44 -3.08
CA PHE A 128 1.18 12.60 -3.75
C PHE A 128 -0.23 12.72 -3.14
N GLY A 129 -0.44 13.71 -2.27
CA GLY A 129 -1.62 13.79 -1.41
C GLY A 129 -1.54 12.84 -0.20
N GLU A 130 -2.57 12.89 0.65
CA GLU A 130 -2.63 12.10 1.89
C GLU A 130 -3.92 11.28 1.94
N ARG A 131 -3.79 9.99 2.29
CA ARG A 131 -4.90 9.19 2.84
C ARG A 131 -4.64 8.93 4.31
N SER A 132 -5.71 8.92 5.09
CA SER A 132 -5.69 8.60 6.51
C SER A 132 -5.16 7.20 6.78
N HIS A 133 -4.79 6.92 8.04
CA HIS A 133 -4.31 5.58 8.43
C HIS A 133 -5.44 4.58 8.66
N GLY A 134 -5.09 3.30 8.48
CA GLY A 134 -5.92 2.15 8.86
C GLY A 134 -7.32 2.18 8.24
N ALA A 135 -8.32 1.86 9.06
CA ALA A 135 -9.71 1.77 8.64
C ALA A 135 -10.22 3.04 7.95
N LYS A 136 -9.81 4.23 8.41
CA LYS A 136 -10.21 5.49 7.78
C LYS A 136 -9.64 5.62 6.36
N GLY A 137 -8.37 5.28 6.17
CA GLY A 137 -7.72 5.24 4.85
C GLY A 137 -8.33 4.24 3.90
N TYR A 138 -8.67 3.05 4.39
CA TYR A 138 -9.37 2.05 3.59
C TYR A 138 -10.73 2.56 3.12
N LEU A 139 -11.49 3.22 4.00
CA LEU A 139 -12.76 3.82 3.61
C LEU A 139 -12.57 4.92 2.57
N GLU A 140 -11.60 5.83 2.77
CA GLU A 140 -11.26 6.87 1.80
C GLU A 140 -10.93 6.28 0.43
N TYR A 141 -10.13 5.20 0.38
CA TYR A 141 -9.84 4.49 -0.87
C TYR A 141 -11.09 4.04 -1.62
N TYR A 142 -12.03 3.37 -0.95
CA TYR A 142 -13.24 2.88 -1.63
C TYR A 142 -14.20 4.02 -2.00
N LEU A 143 -14.26 5.09 -1.19
CA LEU A 143 -15.05 6.28 -1.51
C LEU A 143 -14.50 6.96 -2.78
N ASP A 144 -13.18 7.15 -2.86
CA ASP A 144 -12.49 7.73 -4.01
C ASP A 144 -12.66 6.85 -5.25
N LEU A 145 -12.47 5.53 -5.11
CA LEU A 145 -12.62 4.56 -6.19
C LEU A 145 -14.01 4.67 -6.83
N PHE A 146 -15.07 4.85 -6.05
CA PHE A 146 -16.44 4.97 -6.56
C PHE A 146 -16.92 6.42 -6.72
N GLY A 147 -16.04 7.41 -6.54
CA GLY A 147 -16.38 8.84 -6.59
C GLY A 147 -17.57 9.20 -5.71
N SER A 148 -17.71 8.58 -4.53
CA SER A 148 -18.88 8.69 -3.67
C SER A 148 -18.55 9.27 -2.31
N LYS A 149 -19.54 9.87 -1.66
CA LYS A 149 -19.49 10.30 -0.26
C LYS A 149 -20.36 9.42 0.65
N ASP A 150 -21.09 8.47 0.08
CA ASP A 150 -21.97 7.57 0.83
C ASP A 150 -21.24 6.29 1.22
N LYS A 151 -20.64 6.32 2.42
CA LYS A 151 -19.93 5.17 2.99
C LYS A 151 -20.77 3.91 3.06
N PHE A 152 -22.07 4.00 3.37
CA PHE A 152 -22.90 2.81 3.54
C PHE A 152 -23.22 2.15 2.20
N SER A 153 -23.52 2.95 1.17
CA SER A 153 -23.71 2.44 -0.19
C SER A 153 -22.44 1.78 -0.71
N VAL A 154 -21.29 2.43 -0.54
CA VAL A 154 -20.00 1.89 -1.00
C VAL A 154 -19.64 0.59 -0.29
N LEU A 155 -19.70 0.55 1.04
CA LEU A 155 -19.36 -0.66 1.80
C LEU A 155 -20.29 -1.83 1.45
N ARG A 156 -21.60 -1.58 1.33
CA ARG A 156 -22.57 -2.61 0.91
C ARG A 156 -22.28 -3.09 -0.52
N GLY A 157 -21.97 -2.17 -1.42
CA GLY A 157 -21.66 -2.47 -2.81
C GLY A 157 -20.37 -3.29 -2.96
N VAL A 158 -19.31 -2.91 -2.27
CA VAL A 158 -18.04 -3.65 -2.24
C VAL A 158 -18.26 -5.06 -1.66
N ALA A 159 -18.99 -5.18 -0.55
CA ALA A 159 -19.34 -6.49 0.01
C ALA A 159 -20.12 -7.35 -1.00
N ALA A 160 -21.10 -6.77 -1.69
CA ALA A 160 -21.87 -7.48 -2.72
C ALA A 160 -20.99 -7.92 -3.91
N LEU A 161 -20.02 -7.11 -4.35
CA LEU A 161 -19.08 -7.46 -5.41
C LEU A 161 -18.14 -8.61 -4.99
N LEU A 162 -17.74 -8.65 -3.72
CA LEU A 162 -16.92 -9.72 -3.17
C LEU A 162 -17.68 -11.05 -3.09
N THR A 163 -18.96 -11.01 -2.65
CA THR A 163 -19.79 -12.21 -2.46
C THR A 163 -20.40 -12.72 -3.76
N ASN A 164 -20.99 -11.83 -4.57
CA ASN A 164 -21.81 -12.19 -5.72
C ASN A 164 -21.06 -12.01 -7.06
N GLY A 165 -19.89 -11.37 -7.04
CA GLY A 165 -19.16 -11.01 -8.25
C GLY A 165 -19.73 -9.78 -8.97
N TYR A 166 -19.25 -9.54 -10.19
CA TYR A 166 -19.67 -8.41 -11.00
C TYR A 166 -21.08 -8.63 -11.55
N SER A 167 -22.01 -7.72 -11.23
CA SER A 167 -23.35 -7.70 -11.82
C SER A 167 -23.62 -6.40 -12.57
N PRO A 168 -23.73 -6.43 -13.91
CA PRO A 168 -23.85 -5.21 -14.73
C PRO A 168 -25.18 -4.47 -14.56
N HIS A 169 -26.24 -5.18 -14.14
CA HIS A 169 -27.60 -4.64 -14.04
C HIS A 169 -28.02 -4.24 -12.63
N GLU A 170 -27.22 -4.59 -11.62
CA GLU A 170 -27.44 -4.15 -10.24
C GLU A 170 -27.14 -2.66 -10.06
N LYS A 171 -27.64 -2.10 -8.95
CA LYS A 171 -27.33 -0.72 -8.56
C LYS A 171 -25.85 -0.59 -8.23
N CYS A 172 -25.25 0.50 -8.71
CA CYS A 172 -23.83 0.77 -8.50
C CYS A 172 -23.51 1.05 -7.02
N ALA A 173 -22.36 0.55 -6.56
CA ALA A 173 -21.83 0.74 -5.21
C ALA A 173 -21.72 2.22 -4.80
N CYS A 174 -21.53 3.15 -5.75
CA CYS A 174 -21.45 4.58 -5.44
C CYS A 174 -22.73 5.20 -4.84
N GLY A 175 -23.87 4.51 -4.86
CA GLY A 175 -25.15 5.01 -4.32
C GLY A 175 -25.97 5.87 -5.30
N SER A 176 -25.52 6.08 -6.54
CA SER A 176 -26.24 6.92 -7.54
C SER A 176 -27.57 6.35 -8.03
N GLY A 177 -27.88 5.09 -7.72
CA GLY A 177 -29.05 4.36 -8.23
C GLY A 177 -28.94 3.91 -9.70
N LYS A 178 -27.89 4.31 -10.42
CA LYS A 178 -27.62 3.86 -11.79
C LYS A 178 -27.17 2.39 -11.80
N LYS A 179 -27.38 1.71 -12.93
CA LYS A 179 -26.84 0.37 -13.17
C LYS A 179 -25.31 0.40 -13.18
N THR A 180 -24.66 -0.59 -12.56
CA THR A 180 -23.19 -0.71 -12.49
C THR A 180 -22.52 -0.55 -13.85
N LEU A 181 -23.08 -1.19 -14.89
CA LEU A 181 -22.58 -1.10 -16.27
C LEU A 181 -22.47 0.33 -16.81
N ARG A 182 -23.37 1.24 -16.37
CA ARG A 182 -23.45 2.63 -16.85
C ARG A 182 -22.92 3.64 -15.81
N CYS A 183 -22.20 3.17 -14.80
CA CYS A 183 -21.70 4.01 -13.73
C CYS A 183 -20.22 3.71 -13.44
N HIS A 184 -19.93 2.65 -12.70
CA HIS A 184 -18.58 2.28 -12.29
C HIS A 184 -18.31 0.82 -12.66
N SER A 185 -18.32 0.53 -13.97
CA SER A 185 -18.18 -0.82 -14.48
C SER A 185 -16.81 -1.40 -14.15
N ASP A 186 -15.76 -0.61 -14.37
CA ASP A 186 -14.40 -1.12 -14.34
C ASP A 186 -13.86 -1.18 -12.92
N GLU A 187 -14.24 -0.22 -12.08
CA GLU A 187 -14.00 -0.24 -10.63
C GLU A 187 -14.71 -1.43 -9.98
N SER A 188 -15.95 -1.71 -10.40
CA SER A 188 -16.68 -2.88 -9.91
C SER A 188 -16.03 -4.19 -10.36
N LYS A 189 -15.53 -4.27 -11.60
CA LYS A 189 -14.76 -5.43 -12.07
C LYS A 189 -13.44 -5.57 -11.33
N LYS A 190 -12.75 -4.45 -11.05
CA LYS A 190 -11.50 -4.39 -10.28
C LYS A 190 -11.68 -5.10 -8.95
N ILE A 191 -12.72 -4.75 -8.19
CA ILE A 191 -13.06 -5.42 -6.93
C ILE A 191 -13.51 -6.88 -7.15
N ALA A 192 -14.48 -7.11 -8.05
CA ALA A 192 -15.10 -8.43 -8.22
C ALA A 192 -14.15 -9.50 -8.78
N ARG A 193 -13.13 -9.09 -9.53
CA ARG A 193 -12.13 -9.96 -10.17
C ARG A 193 -10.76 -9.88 -9.52
N SER A 194 -10.60 -9.06 -8.48
CA SER A 194 -9.33 -8.93 -7.76
C SER A 194 -8.85 -10.31 -7.30
N PRO A 195 -7.58 -10.68 -7.52
CA PRO A 195 -7.00 -11.86 -6.89
C PRO A 195 -6.86 -11.69 -5.37
N PHE A 196 -6.93 -10.46 -4.86
CA PHE A 196 -6.70 -10.10 -3.47
C PHE A 196 -8.00 -9.99 -2.64
N LYS A 197 -9.06 -10.74 -2.97
CA LYS A 197 -10.35 -10.65 -2.26
C LYS A 197 -10.25 -10.83 -0.76
N ALA A 198 -9.38 -11.72 -0.28
CA ALA A 198 -9.16 -11.93 1.15
C ALA A 198 -8.67 -10.66 1.85
N ARG A 199 -7.81 -9.87 1.19
CA ARG A 199 -7.32 -8.58 1.69
C ARG A 199 -8.43 -7.55 1.74
N ILE A 200 -9.18 -7.39 0.65
CA ILE A 200 -10.34 -6.49 0.57
C ILE A 200 -11.35 -6.83 1.67
N ILE A 201 -11.63 -8.12 1.92
CA ILE A 201 -12.50 -8.56 3.02
C ILE A 201 -11.95 -8.13 4.38
N SER A 202 -10.65 -8.28 4.62
CA SER A 202 -10.00 -7.86 5.86
C SER A 202 -10.11 -6.34 6.06
N GLU A 203 -9.89 -5.55 5.00
CA GLU A 203 -10.01 -4.08 5.05
C GLU A 203 -11.44 -3.65 5.37
N ILE A 204 -12.45 -4.25 4.71
CA ILE A 204 -13.86 -3.98 4.97
C ILE A 204 -14.24 -4.32 6.41
N LYS A 205 -13.72 -5.42 6.97
CA LYS A 205 -13.93 -5.76 8.39
C LYS A 205 -13.34 -4.69 9.30
N CYS A 206 -12.10 -4.26 9.08
CA CYS A 206 -11.48 -3.18 9.86
C CYS A 206 -12.30 -1.88 9.80
N ILE A 207 -12.85 -1.53 8.63
CA ILE A 207 -13.74 -0.36 8.49
C ILE A 207 -14.99 -0.54 9.35
N VAL A 208 -15.68 -1.68 9.22
CA VAL A 208 -16.91 -1.95 9.98
C VAL A 208 -16.64 -1.93 11.49
N ASP A 209 -15.59 -2.60 11.96
CA ASP A 209 -15.24 -2.64 13.38
C ASP A 209 -14.96 -1.23 13.92
N SER A 210 -14.31 -0.36 13.13
CA SER A 210 -14.04 1.03 13.53
C SER A 210 -15.27 1.94 13.57
N LEU A 211 -16.36 1.57 12.90
CA LEU A 211 -17.60 2.36 12.86
C LEU A 211 -18.55 2.05 14.02
N TRP A 212 -18.35 0.91 14.68
CA TRP A 212 -19.23 0.38 15.73
C TRP A 212 -18.48 0.12 17.06
N GLY A 213 -17.21 0.50 17.13
CA GLY A 213 -16.37 0.48 18.32
C GLY A 213 -16.41 1.78 19.11
#